data_AF-A0A099T4Z3-F1
#
_entry.id   AF-A0A099T4Z3-F1
#
_cell.length_a   1.000
_cell.length_b   1.000
_cell.length_c   1.000
_cell.angle_alpha   90.00
_cell.angle_beta   90.00
_cell.angle_gamma   90.00
#
_symmetry.space_group_name_H-M   'P 1'
#
loop_
_entity.id
_entity.type
_entity.pdbx_description
1 polymer ?
#
loop_
_entity_poly.entity_id
_entity_poly.type
_entity_poly.pdbx_seq_one_letter_code
_entity_poly.pdbx_strand_id
1 'polypeptide(L)'
;MEFHELVERLNGLTERFYKLPKLKYLALSEPPFDISKPVIHDNKQDFLCEKRAVENILEAAVVIRELISAQVSKEDADQRKMALRLWSSIDEGARRDKKREIPAQIDAFLLASSIDQGLSFSFFALSREMERQFLNRKQELERQEAEYWSDAHRPPNHFARIIALRFAMAIYRGTGKLPTFGIAREGNHPSTEYGRALEEIFALLGIKANVKNAAVWAIEQAKVDVEKEPQITSPLAGLGAIRPEAMTTKQKIANMLETDKKVAKE
;
A
#
# COMPACT_ATOMS: atom_id res chain seq x y z
N MET A 1 -0.96 -22.80 -5.43
CA MET A 1 -1.82 -22.73 -4.25
C MET A 1 -2.71 -21.53 -4.46
N GLU A 2 -4.02 -21.73 -4.45
CA GLU A 2 -4.99 -20.64 -4.58
C GLU A 2 -4.89 -19.71 -3.36
N PHE A 3 -5.06 -18.39 -3.56
CA PHE A 3 -4.89 -17.41 -2.48
C PHE A 3 -5.76 -17.70 -1.26
N HIS A 4 -6.97 -18.21 -1.47
CA HIS A 4 -7.87 -18.60 -0.39
C HIS A 4 -7.31 -19.73 0.49
N GLU A 5 -6.74 -20.77 -0.14
CA GLU A 5 -6.13 -21.91 0.58
C GLU A 5 -4.89 -21.46 1.39
N LEU A 6 -4.10 -20.53 0.83
CA LEU A 6 -2.96 -19.93 1.53
C LEU A 6 -3.43 -19.21 2.79
N VAL A 7 -4.47 -18.39 2.69
CA VAL A 7 -4.99 -17.62 3.82
C VAL A 7 -5.58 -18.52 4.90
N GLU A 8 -6.34 -19.56 4.54
CA GLU A 8 -6.87 -20.52 5.52
C GLU A 8 -5.76 -21.22 6.31
N ARG A 9 -4.69 -21.64 5.63
CA ARG A 9 -3.54 -22.26 6.30
C ARG A 9 -2.83 -21.27 7.23
N LEU A 10 -2.62 -20.02 6.81
CA LEU A 10 -2.02 -18.99 7.65
C LEU A 10 -2.89 -18.67 8.89
N ASN A 11 -4.20 -18.64 8.71
CA ASN A 11 -5.16 -18.47 9.81
C ASN A 11 -5.07 -19.64 10.79
N GLY A 12 -5.01 -20.89 10.31
CA GLY A 12 -4.82 -22.06 11.16
C GLY A 12 -3.52 -22.07 11.95
N LEU A 13 -2.42 -21.52 11.38
CA LEU A 13 -1.15 -21.35 12.10
C LEU A 13 -1.23 -20.30 13.21
N THR A 14 -1.94 -19.20 12.95
CA THR A 14 -2.15 -18.14 13.96
C THR A 14 -3.13 -18.57 15.05
N GLU A 15 -4.14 -19.37 14.72
CA GLU A 15 -5.12 -19.90 15.68
C GLU A 15 -4.50 -20.82 16.75
N ARG A 16 -3.27 -21.31 16.54
CA ARG A 16 -2.49 -22.02 17.57
C ARG A 16 -2.19 -21.14 18.80
N PHE A 17 -2.18 -19.81 18.65
CA PHE A 17 -1.82 -18.87 19.70
C PHE A 17 -3.04 -18.17 20.31
N TYR A 18 -4.03 -17.79 19.50
CA TYR A 18 -5.26 -17.15 19.96
C TYR A 18 -6.40 -17.35 18.97
N LYS A 19 -7.65 -17.32 19.44
CA LYS A 19 -8.81 -17.47 18.54
C LYS A 19 -8.98 -16.22 17.69
N LEU A 20 -8.95 -16.37 16.37
CA LEU A 20 -9.26 -15.29 15.45
C LEU A 20 -10.75 -14.93 15.50
N PRO A 21 -11.13 -13.64 15.38
CA PRO A 21 -12.52 -13.25 15.29
C PRO A 21 -13.15 -13.86 14.03
N LYS A 22 -14.15 -14.72 14.21
CA LYS A 22 -14.91 -15.30 13.09
C LYS A 22 -15.73 -14.20 12.41
N LEU A 23 -15.24 -13.70 11.28
CA LEU A 23 -16.01 -12.78 10.44
C LEU A 23 -17.23 -13.52 9.87
N LYS A 24 -18.44 -13.02 10.15
CA LYS A 24 -19.67 -13.65 9.69
C LYS A 24 -19.89 -13.39 8.19
N TYR A 25 -19.87 -14.48 7.42
CA TYR A 25 -20.60 -14.76 6.17
C TYR A 25 -20.44 -13.90 4.91
N LEU A 26 -19.60 -12.86 4.85
CA LEU A 26 -19.30 -12.19 3.56
C LEU A 26 -17.93 -11.52 3.48
N ALA A 27 -17.08 -11.66 4.51
CA ALA A 27 -15.71 -11.19 4.43
C ALA A 27 -14.87 -12.20 3.65
N LEU A 28 -14.20 -11.73 2.59
CA LEU A 28 -13.03 -12.41 2.05
C LEU A 28 -12.15 -12.79 3.25
N SER A 29 -11.74 -14.06 3.33
CA SER A 29 -10.80 -14.49 4.36
C SER A 29 -9.54 -13.63 4.22
N GLU A 30 -9.33 -12.73 5.17
CA GLU A 30 -8.13 -11.88 5.21
C GLU A 30 -7.03 -12.64 5.96
N PRO A 31 -5.76 -12.49 5.55
CA PRO A 31 -4.65 -13.07 6.28
C PRO A 31 -4.54 -12.45 7.67
N PRO A 32 -4.04 -13.21 8.67
CA PRO A 32 -4.03 -12.76 10.07
C PRO A 32 -3.03 -11.63 10.33
N PHE A 33 -2.13 -11.39 9.38
CA PHE A 33 -1.20 -10.27 9.32
C PHE A 33 -0.89 -9.98 7.85
N ASP A 34 -0.37 -8.79 7.56
CA ASP A 34 -0.01 -8.39 6.21
C ASP A 34 1.11 -9.30 5.65
N ILE A 35 0.78 -10.08 4.62
CA ILE A 35 1.71 -10.99 3.92
C ILE A 35 2.33 -10.37 2.65
N SER A 36 2.01 -9.11 2.35
CA SER A 36 2.59 -8.42 1.19
C SER A 36 4.11 -8.38 1.31
N LYS A 37 4.80 -8.71 0.21
CA LYS A 37 6.24 -8.47 0.07
C LYS A 37 6.42 -6.96 -0.07
N PRO A 38 7.11 -6.28 0.87
CA PRO A 38 7.41 -4.86 0.69
C PRO A 38 8.33 -4.65 -0.51
N VAL A 39 9.24 -5.60 -0.78
CA VAL A 39 10.21 -5.54 -1.88
C VAL A 39 9.92 -6.67 -2.88
N ILE A 40 9.59 -6.29 -4.13
CA ILE A 40 9.36 -7.22 -5.24
C ILE A 40 10.71 -7.75 -5.80
N HIS A 41 11.80 -7.02 -5.53
CA HIS A 41 13.13 -7.25 -6.07
C HIS A 41 13.90 -8.36 -5.35
N ASP A 42 14.45 -9.30 -6.13
CA ASP A 42 15.33 -10.34 -5.62
C ASP A 42 16.77 -9.81 -5.41
N ASN A 43 17.21 -8.86 -6.23
CA ASN A 43 18.56 -8.30 -6.21
C ASN A 43 18.60 -6.75 -6.35
N LYS A 44 19.76 -6.13 -6.08
CA LYS A 44 19.94 -4.67 -6.13
C LYS A 44 19.86 -4.10 -7.54
N GLN A 45 20.28 -4.86 -8.56
CA GLN A 45 20.19 -4.42 -9.95
C GLN A 45 18.74 -4.31 -10.40
N ASP A 46 17.88 -5.28 -10.06
CA ASP A 46 16.45 -5.24 -10.36
C ASP A 46 15.80 -4.00 -9.72
N PHE A 47 16.14 -3.72 -8.46
CA PHE A 47 15.70 -2.53 -7.75
C PHE A 47 16.12 -1.23 -8.45
N LEU A 48 17.40 -1.11 -8.82
CA LEU A 48 17.89 0.06 -9.53
C LEU A 48 17.28 0.19 -10.93
N CYS A 49 16.95 -0.93 -11.58
CA CYS A 49 16.27 -0.95 -12.87
C CYS A 49 14.84 -0.42 -12.74
N GLU A 50 14.06 -0.90 -11.76
CA GLU A 50 12.70 -0.40 -11.51
C GLU A 50 12.73 1.08 -11.14
N LYS A 51 13.63 1.50 -10.25
CA LYS A 51 13.77 2.89 -9.84
C LYS A 51 14.03 3.82 -11.04
N ARG A 52 14.99 3.47 -11.90
CA ARG A 52 15.25 4.24 -13.13
C ARG A 52 14.05 4.27 -14.08
N ALA A 53 13.35 3.14 -14.22
CA ALA A 53 12.16 3.09 -15.07
C ALA A 53 11.06 4.03 -14.55
N VAL A 54 10.80 4.02 -13.24
CA VAL A 54 9.83 4.93 -12.60
C VAL A 54 10.24 6.39 -12.75
N GLU A 55 11.53 6.71 -12.56
CA GLU A 55 12.05 8.07 -12.75
C GLU A 55 11.86 8.55 -14.19
N ASN A 56 12.23 7.73 -15.18
CA ASN A 56 12.05 8.06 -16.60
C ASN A 56 10.57 8.27 -16.96
N ILE A 57 9.67 7.46 -16.42
CA ILE A 57 8.22 7.59 -16.65
C ILE A 57 7.70 8.90 -16.03
N LEU A 58 8.17 9.25 -14.83
CA LEU A 58 7.78 10.51 -14.18
C LEU A 58 8.28 11.74 -14.96
N GLU A 59 9.49 11.69 -15.50
CA GLU A 59 10.00 12.75 -16.37
C GLU A 59 9.13 12.91 -17.63
N ALA A 60 8.78 11.80 -18.28
CA ALA A 60 7.87 11.82 -19.43
C ALA A 60 6.46 12.34 -19.05
N ALA A 61 5.96 11.96 -17.87
CA ALA A 61 4.66 12.41 -17.38
C ALA A 61 4.62 13.94 -17.15
N VAL A 62 5.71 14.52 -16.65
CA VAL A 62 5.83 15.99 -16.50
C VAL A 62 5.74 16.67 -17.85
N VAL A 63 6.46 16.19 -18.87
CA VAL A 63 6.41 16.75 -20.23
C VAL A 63 4.99 16.68 -20.80
N ILE A 64 4.33 15.53 -20.69
CA ILE A 64 2.95 15.34 -21.16
C ILE A 64 2.01 16.31 -20.44
N ARG A 65 2.12 16.41 -19.11
CA ARG A 65 1.31 17.32 -18.30
C ARG A 65 1.55 18.78 -18.67
N GLU A 66 2.79 19.18 -18.87
CA GLU A 66 3.15 20.55 -19.27
C GLU A 66 2.54 20.90 -20.63
N LEU A 67 2.66 20.02 -21.62
CA LEU A 67 2.05 20.21 -22.94
C LEU A 67 0.53 20.36 -22.84
N ILE A 68 -0.13 19.55 -21.99
CA ILE A 68 -1.58 19.64 -21.78
C ILE A 68 -1.96 20.90 -20.99
N SER A 69 -1.17 21.28 -19.98
CA SER A 69 -1.46 22.44 -19.12
C SER A 69 -1.17 23.78 -19.80
N ALA A 70 -0.13 23.85 -20.66
CA ALA A 70 0.20 25.03 -21.45
C ALA A 70 -0.96 25.36 -22.42
N GLN A 71 -1.57 24.32 -22.98
CA GLN A 71 -2.79 24.42 -23.78
C GLN A 71 -4.00 24.93 -22.99
N VAL A 72 -4.04 24.75 -21.67
CA VAL A 72 -5.16 25.14 -20.80
C VAL A 72 -4.85 26.38 -19.96
N SER A 73 -3.64 26.94 -20.07
CA SER A 73 -3.19 28.11 -19.30
C SER A 73 -4.13 29.30 -19.47
N LYS A 74 -4.34 30.05 -18.39
CA LYS A 74 -5.25 31.20 -18.35
C LYS A 74 -4.63 32.48 -18.94
N GLU A 75 -3.32 32.49 -19.16
CA GLU A 75 -2.58 33.70 -19.51
C GLU A 75 -2.73 34.09 -20.99
N ASP A 76 -3.03 33.13 -21.87
CA ASP A 76 -3.26 33.38 -23.30
C ASP A 76 -4.63 32.81 -23.72
N ALA A 77 -5.60 33.71 -23.87
CA ALA A 77 -6.98 33.38 -24.22
C ALA A 77 -7.11 32.72 -25.59
N ASP A 78 -6.18 33.00 -26.52
CA ASP A 78 -6.22 32.46 -27.87
C ASP A 78 -5.61 31.06 -27.93
N GLN A 79 -4.52 30.81 -27.19
CA GLN A 79 -3.98 29.46 -26.99
C GLN A 79 -5.02 28.53 -26.34
N ARG A 80 -5.73 29.02 -25.33
CA ARG A 80 -6.79 28.24 -24.68
C ARG A 80 -7.95 27.90 -25.61
N LYS A 81 -8.38 28.84 -26.47
CA LYS A 81 -9.40 28.57 -27.50
C LYS A 81 -8.91 27.54 -28.51
N MET A 82 -7.65 27.64 -28.95
CA MET A 82 -7.05 26.68 -29.88
C MET A 82 -7.00 25.27 -29.28
N ALA A 83 -6.57 25.15 -28.03
CA ALA A 83 -6.53 23.87 -27.31
C ALA A 83 -7.91 23.22 -27.18
N LEU A 84 -8.93 24.00 -26.79
CA LEU A 84 -10.31 23.50 -26.72
C LEU A 84 -10.81 23.02 -28.09
N ARG A 85 -10.47 23.73 -29.17
CA ARG A 85 -10.79 23.31 -30.54
C ARG A 85 -10.09 22.00 -30.91
N LEU A 86 -8.82 21.85 -30.54
CA LEU A 86 -8.06 20.62 -30.77
C LEU A 86 -8.67 19.44 -30.02
N TRP A 87 -9.00 19.59 -28.74
CA TRP A 87 -9.65 18.54 -27.93
C TRP A 87 -10.99 18.14 -28.54
N SER A 88 -11.83 19.11 -28.92
CA SER A 88 -13.10 18.81 -29.60
C SER A 88 -12.88 18.07 -30.91
N SER A 89 -11.89 18.45 -31.71
CA SER A 89 -11.58 17.78 -32.98
C SER A 89 -11.12 16.33 -32.80
N ILE A 90 -10.30 16.07 -31.79
CA ILE A 90 -9.85 14.71 -31.42
C ILE A 90 -11.04 13.88 -30.93
N ASP A 91 -11.86 14.43 -30.04
CA ASP A 91 -13.02 13.73 -29.49
C ASP A 91 -14.06 13.42 -30.57
N GLU A 92 -14.30 14.34 -31.51
CA GLU A 92 -15.16 14.12 -32.66
C GLU A 92 -14.59 13.08 -33.63
N GLY A 93 -13.27 13.03 -33.81
CA GLY A 93 -12.59 11.94 -34.54
C GLY A 93 -12.83 10.59 -33.87
N ALA A 94 -12.56 10.50 -32.57
CA ALA A 94 -12.72 9.28 -31.79
C ALA A 94 -14.18 8.77 -31.78
N ARG A 95 -15.16 9.67 -31.69
CA ARG A 95 -16.59 9.31 -31.78
C ARG A 95 -16.98 8.83 -33.17
N ARG A 96 -16.39 9.38 -34.25
CA ARG A 96 -16.64 8.92 -35.62
C ARG A 96 -16.14 7.49 -35.85
N ASP A 97 -14.98 7.17 -35.30
CA ASP A 97 -14.33 5.86 -35.48
C ASP A 97 -14.85 4.79 -34.50
N LYS A 98 -15.65 5.20 -33.51
CA LYS A 98 -16.21 4.28 -32.51
C LYS A 98 -17.16 3.26 -33.16
N LYS A 99 -16.83 1.98 -33.02
CA LYS A 99 -17.73 0.87 -33.36
C LYS A 99 -18.97 0.91 -32.45
N ARG A 100 -20.15 0.71 -33.03
CA ARG A 100 -21.44 0.74 -32.32
C ARG A 100 -21.82 -0.59 -31.67
N GLU A 101 -20.92 -1.57 -31.71
CA GLU A 101 -21.14 -2.90 -31.15
C GLU A 101 -20.91 -2.90 -29.63
N ILE A 102 -21.63 -3.77 -28.91
CA ILE A 102 -21.43 -3.96 -27.48
C ILE A 102 -20.06 -4.62 -27.26
N PRO A 103 -19.13 -3.97 -26.53
CA PRO A 103 -17.80 -4.53 -26.32
C PRO A 103 -17.88 -5.86 -25.54
N ALA A 104 -17.26 -6.90 -26.07
CA ALA A 104 -17.18 -8.21 -25.41
C ALA A 104 -16.05 -8.28 -24.36
N GLN A 105 -15.08 -7.36 -24.41
CA GLN A 105 -13.91 -7.33 -23.55
C GLN A 105 -13.84 -6.03 -22.75
N ILE A 106 -13.20 -6.09 -21.57
CA ILE A 106 -13.15 -4.99 -20.60
C ILE A 106 -12.38 -3.78 -21.16
N ASP A 107 -11.29 -4.01 -21.87
CA ASP A 107 -10.49 -2.97 -22.52
C ASP A 107 -11.30 -2.19 -23.57
N ALA A 108 -12.04 -2.90 -24.42
CA ALA A 108 -12.92 -2.31 -25.42
C ALA A 108 -14.10 -1.54 -24.76
N PHE A 109 -14.58 -2.02 -23.61
CA PHE A 109 -15.60 -1.31 -22.81
C PHE A 109 -15.05 -0.01 -22.20
N LEU A 110 -13.84 -0.05 -21.63
CA LEU A 110 -13.17 1.13 -21.05
C LEU A 110 -12.88 2.20 -22.12
N LEU A 111 -12.41 1.78 -23.30
CA LEU A 111 -12.18 2.67 -24.42
C LEU A 111 -13.48 3.29 -24.92
N ALA A 112 -14.52 2.48 -25.14
CA ALA A 112 -15.83 2.97 -25.58
C ALA A 112 -16.42 3.98 -24.59
N SER A 113 -16.26 3.74 -23.29
CA SER A 113 -16.71 4.63 -22.21
C SER A 113 -15.92 5.94 -22.17
N SER A 114 -14.60 5.86 -22.38
CA SER A 114 -13.72 7.04 -22.45
C SER A 114 -14.06 7.93 -23.65
N ILE A 115 -14.40 7.33 -24.79
CA ILE A 115 -14.84 8.06 -25.99
C ILE A 115 -16.18 8.77 -25.74
N ASP A 116 -17.13 8.13 -25.06
CA ASP A 116 -18.44 8.74 -24.75
C ASP A 116 -18.33 9.92 -23.79
N GLN A 117 -17.42 9.85 -22.83
CA GLN A 117 -17.18 10.93 -21.85
C GLN A 117 -16.28 12.05 -22.38
N GLY A 118 -15.58 11.81 -23.50
CA GLY A 118 -14.58 12.71 -24.08
C GLY A 118 -13.18 12.15 -23.91
N LEU A 119 -12.62 11.58 -24.98
CA LEU A 119 -11.34 10.87 -24.98
C LEU A 119 -10.21 11.76 -24.44
N SER A 120 -10.16 13.01 -24.87
CA SER A 120 -9.13 13.97 -24.47
C SER A 120 -9.14 14.24 -22.97
N PHE A 121 -10.34 14.40 -22.38
CA PHE A 121 -10.49 14.62 -20.95
C PHE A 121 -10.19 13.35 -20.15
N SER A 122 -10.69 12.18 -20.60
CA SER A 122 -10.38 10.89 -19.97
C SER A 122 -8.88 10.61 -19.97
N PHE A 123 -8.18 10.88 -21.08
CA PHE A 123 -6.72 10.75 -21.16
C PHE A 123 -6.02 11.64 -20.14
N PHE A 124 -6.43 12.91 -20.01
CA PHE A 124 -5.87 13.83 -19.03
C PHE A 124 -6.10 13.38 -17.57
N ALA A 125 -7.32 12.91 -17.25
CA ALA A 125 -7.62 12.40 -15.91
C ALA A 125 -6.81 11.13 -15.58
N LEU A 126 -6.72 10.19 -16.52
CA LEU A 126 -5.97 8.94 -16.35
C LEU A 126 -4.46 9.19 -16.24
N SER A 127 -3.90 10.10 -17.05
CA SER A 127 -2.48 10.43 -17.00
C SER A 127 -2.09 11.04 -15.65
N ARG A 128 -2.94 11.90 -15.08
CA ARG A 128 -2.74 12.46 -13.74
C ARG A 128 -2.80 11.41 -12.64
N GLU A 129 -3.73 10.45 -12.73
CA GLU A 129 -3.81 9.36 -11.75
C GLU A 129 -2.60 8.42 -11.87
N MET A 130 -2.16 8.10 -13.10
CA MET A 130 -0.93 7.34 -13.32
C MET A 130 0.30 8.05 -12.74
N GLU A 131 0.46 9.36 -13.00
CA GLU A 131 1.52 10.18 -12.41
C GLU A 131 1.53 10.07 -10.88
N ARG A 132 0.35 10.17 -10.24
CA ARG A 132 0.22 10.02 -8.79
C ARG A 132 0.68 8.65 -8.31
N GLN A 133 0.30 7.57 -9.00
CA GLN A 133 0.72 6.21 -8.64
C GLN A 133 2.23 6.01 -8.82
N PHE A 134 2.82 6.56 -9.89
CA PHE A 134 4.27 6.54 -10.08
C PHE A 134 5.02 7.37 -9.02
N LEU A 135 4.48 8.52 -8.61
CA LEU A 135 5.04 9.31 -7.51
C LEU A 135 5.02 8.55 -6.19
N ASN A 136 3.89 7.91 -5.86
CA ASN A 136 3.78 7.05 -4.67
C ASN A 136 4.80 5.91 -4.75
N ARG A 137 4.95 5.28 -5.93
CA ARG A 137 5.91 4.21 -6.13
C ARG A 137 7.35 4.70 -6.00
N LYS A 138 7.68 5.88 -6.51
CA LYS A 138 8.99 6.50 -6.33
C LYS A 138 9.31 6.74 -4.85
N GLN A 139 8.38 7.34 -4.10
CA GLN A 139 8.54 7.56 -2.66
C GLN A 139 8.74 6.25 -1.90
N GLU A 140 7.96 5.22 -2.28
CA GLU A 140 8.14 3.88 -1.74
C GLU A 140 9.55 3.35 -2.04
N LEU A 141 10.01 3.43 -3.29
CA LEU A 141 11.35 2.97 -3.68
C LEU A 141 12.47 3.76 -2.98
N GLU A 142 12.34 5.07 -2.80
CA GLU A 142 13.30 5.89 -2.07
C GLU A 142 13.38 5.51 -0.59
N ARG A 143 12.23 5.25 0.04
CA ARG A 143 12.19 4.69 1.39
C ARG A 143 12.86 3.32 1.44
N GLN A 144 12.57 2.45 0.46
CA GLN A 144 13.22 1.15 0.34
C GLN A 144 14.73 1.27 0.12
N GLU A 145 15.21 2.30 -0.57
CA GLU A 145 16.63 2.57 -0.74
C GLU A 145 17.30 2.98 0.56
N ALA A 146 16.68 3.92 1.28
CA ALA A 146 17.18 4.38 2.57
C ALA A 146 17.20 3.24 3.62
N GLU A 147 16.12 2.45 3.67
CA GLU A 147 15.94 1.37 4.64
C GLU A 147 16.73 0.10 4.28
N TYR A 148 16.88 -0.23 2.98
CA TYR A 148 17.36 -1.56 2.55
C TYR A 148 18.64 -1.56 1.72
N TRP A 149 19.05 -0.43 1.14
CA TRP A 149 20.15 -0.37 0.16
C TRP A 149 21.30 0.56 0.55
N SER A 150 21.27 1.15 1.75
CA SER A 150 22.25 2.08 2.32
C SER A 150 23.53 1.42 2.88
N ASP A 151 23.49 0.13 3.25
CA ASP A 151 24.64 -0.60 3.83
C ASP A 151 25.24 -1.66 2.89
N ALA A 152 26.58 -1.75 2.87
CA ALA A 152 27.35 -2.67 2.01
C ALA A 152 27.31 -4.14 2.48
N HIS A 153 27.00 -4.39 3.76
CA HIS A 153 26.98 -5.73 4.37
C HIS A 153 25.54 -6.13 4.71
N ARG A 154 24.81 -6.55 3.68
CA ARG A 154 23.41 -6.99 3.80
C ARG A 154 23.29 -8.20 4.75
N PRO A 155 22.28 -8.27 5.63
CA PRO A 155 21.80 -9.55 6.11
C PRO A 155 20.92 -10.21 5.03
N PRO A 156 21.25 -11.42 4.56
CA PRO A 156 20.37 -12.17 3.69
C PRO A 156 19.03 -12.37 4.43
N ASN A 157 17.90 -12.17 3.73
CA ASN A 157 16.54 -12.47 4.18
C ASN A 157 15.76 -11.35 4.94
N HIS A 158 15.70 -10.14 4.38
CA HIS A 158 14.86 -9.06 4.92
C HIS A 158 13.36 -9.38 4.92
N PHE A 159 12.83 -9.96 3.83
CA PHE A 159 11.41 -10.36 3.78
C PHE A 159 11.05 -11.37 4.88
N ALA A 160 11.95 -12.31 5.15
CA ALA A 160 11.80 -13.27 6.24
C ALA A 160 11.73 -12.59 7.61
N ARG A 161 12.58 -11.58 7.84
CA ARG A 161 12.59 -10.77 9.07
C ARG A 161 11.29 -9.99 9.26
N ILE A 162 10.79 -9.33 8.21
CA ILE A 162 9.54 -8.57 8.28
C ILE A 162 8.33 -9.49 8.50
N ILE A 163 8.24 -10.61 7.80
CA ILE A 163 7.16 -11.59 8.03
C ILE A 163 7.23 -12.14 9.46
N ALA A 164 8.42 -12.45 9.97
CA ALA A 164 8.60 -12.87 11.34
C ALA A 164 8.14 -11.79 12.34
N LEU A 165 8.50 -10.51 12.11
CA LEU A 165 8.07 -9.39 12.96
C LEU A 165 6.54 -9.20 12.94
N ARG A 166 5.93 -9.19 11.76
CA ARG A 166 4.47 -9.06 11.61
C ARG A 166 3.74 -10.20 12.33
N PHE A 167 4.24 -11.43 12.21
CA PHE A 167 3.68 -12.57 12.91
C PHE A 167 3.86 -12.47 14.44
N ALA A 168 5.03 -12.04 14.92
CA ALA A 168 5.27 -11.81 16.34
C ALA A 168 4.34 -10.75 16.93
N MET A 169 4.14 -9.64 16.21
CA MET A 169 3.22 -8.57 16.61
C MET A 169 1.76 -9.01 16.57
N ALA A 170 1.37 -9.87 15.62
CA ALA A 170 0.03 -10.46 15.60
C ALA A 170 -0.24 -11.31 16.85
N ILE A 171 0.72 -12.16 17.25
CA ILE A 171 0.64 -12.94 18.49
C ILE A 171 0.56 -12.02 19.71
N TYR A 172 1.40 -10.98 19.78
CA TYR A 172 1.37 -10.01 20.87
C TYR A 172 0.01 -9.33 20.98
N ARG A 173 -0.54 -8.83 19.88
CA ARG A 173 -1.87 -8.18 19.85
C ARG A 173 -2.99 -9.14 20.24
N GLY A 174 -2.88 -10.42 19.88
CA GLY A 174 -3.87 -11.45 20.21
C GLY A 174 -3.78 -11.99 21.64
N THR A 175 -2.59 -11.99 22.26
CA THR A 175 -2.35 -12.66 23.55
C THR A 175 -1.87 -11.72 24.68
N GLY A 176 -1.47 -10.49 24.35
CA GLY A 176 -0.80 -9.55 25.24
C GLY A 176 0.64 -9.95 25.60
N LYS A 177 1.20 -11.00 25.00
CA LYS A 177 2.53 -11.53 25.33
C LYS A 177 3.38 -11.69 24.08
N LEU A 178 4.63 -11.27 24.16
CA LEU A 178 5.59 -11.49 23.09
C LEU A 178 5.95 -12.98 22.97
N PRO A 179 6.04 -13.53 21.75
CA PRO A 179 6.44 -14.91 21.56
C PRO A 179 7.92 -15.13 21.92
N THR A 180 8.27 -16.37 22.26
CA THR A 180 9.65 -16.78 22.54
C THR A 180 10.20 -17.64 21.41
N PHE A 181 11.53 -17.62 21.25
CA PHE A 181 12.23 -18.47 20.30
C PHE A 181 13.29 -19.32 21.01
N GLY A 182 13.36 -20.59 20.64
CA GLY A 182 14.31 -21.56 21.14
C GLY A 182 14.59 -22.63 20.09
N ILE A 183 15.72 -23.33 20.23
CA ILE A 183 16.12 -24.42 19.32
C ILE A 183 16.10 -25.73 20.11
N ALA A 184 15.68 -26.81 19.47
CA ALA A 184 15.70 -28.14 20.08
C ALA A 184 17.14 -28.59 20.33
N ARG A 185 17.35 -29.41 21.36
CA ARG A 185 18.68 -29.96 21.71
C ARG A 185 19.19 -30.94 20.64
N GLU A 186 18.29 -31.59 19.93
CA GLU A 186 18.57 -32.53 18.85
C GLU A 186 17.89 -32.03 17.57
N GLY A 187 18.68 -31.72 16.55
CA GLY A 187 18.21 -31.12 15.30
C GLY A 187 18.06 -29.61 15.40
N ASN A 188 18.62 -28.89 14.42
CA ASN A 188 18.64 -27.42 14.34
C ASN A 188 17.24 -26.82 14.01
N HIS A 189 16.18 -27.41 14.55
CA HIS A 189 14.79 -27.05 14.35
C HIS A 189 14.25 -26.24 15.55
N PRO A 190 13.27 -25.37 15.34
CA PRO A 190 12.71 -24.57 16.42
C PRO A 190 11.97 -25.43 17.47
N SER A 191 12.27 -25.18 18.75
CA SER A 191 11.62 -25.87 19.88
C SER A 191 10.37 -25.15 20.39
N THR A 192 10.18 -23.87 20.03
CA THR A 192 9.00 -23.11 20.40
C THR A 192 7.91 -23.19 19.33
N GLU A 193 6.65 -23.14 19.75
CA GLU A 193 5.50 -23.10 18.85
C GLU A 193 5.60 -21.94 17.84
N TYR A 194 6.06 -20.77 18.28
CA TYR A 194 6.31 -19.62 17.40
C TYR A 194 7.33 -19.94 16.30
N GLY A 195 8.45 -20.59 16.66
CA GLY A 195 9.47 -20.95 15.69
C GLY A 195 8.99 -22.00 14.69
N ARG A 196 8.23 -23.01 15.13
CA ARG A 196 7.65 -24.05 14.26
C ARG A 196 6.61 -23.45 13.30
N ALA A 197 5.71 -22.63 13.82
CA ALA A 197 4.71 -21.94 13.00
C ALA A 197 5.38 -20.99 11.99
N LEU A 198 6.46 -20.32 12.37
CA LEU A 198 7.21 -19.45 11.47
C LEU A 198 7.93 -20.23 10.35
N GLU A 199 8.45 -21.42 10.63
CA GLU A 199 9.01 -22.32 9.63
C GLU A 199 7.94 -22.78 8.61
N GLU A 200 6.75 -23.13 9.09
CA GLU A 200 5.60 -23.46 8.24
C GLU A 200 5.14 -22.24 7.40
N ILE A 201 5.09 -21.03 7.98
CA ILE A 201 4.79 -19.77 7.26
C ILE A 201 5.83 -19.52 6.17
N PHE A 202 7.11 -19.72 6.45
CA PHE A 202 8.17 -19.53 5.45
C PHE A 202 8.03 -20.52 4.29
N ALA A 203 7.70 -21.78 4.57
CA ALA A 203 7.43 -22.77 3.54
C ALA A 203 6.22 -22.40 2.68
N LEU A 204 5.11 -21.96 3.30
CA LEU A 204 3.90 -21.52 2.59
C LEU A 204 4.14 -20.31 1.68
N LEU A 205 4.97 -19.36 2.14
CA LEU A 205 5.30 -18.14 1.41
C LEU A 205 6.53 -18.28 0.48
N GLY A 206 7.11 -19.48 0.37
CA GLY A 206 8.28 -19.76 -0.47
C GLY A 206 9.57 -19.06 -0.02
N ILE A 207 9.70 -18.72 1.26
CA ILE A 207 10.83 -18.00 1.84
C ILE A 207 11.98 -18.99 2.15
N LYS A 208 13.10 -18.87 1.42
CA LYS A 208 14.30 -19.71 1.59
C LYS A 208 15.29 -19.16 2.61
N ALA A 209 14.79 -18.72 3.77
CA ALA A 209 15.57 -18.05 4.80
C ALA A 209 15.81 -18.92 6.04
N ASN A 210 16.89 -18.65 6.78
CA ASN A 210 17.08 -19.27 8.09
C ASN A 210 16.11 -18.67 9.12
N VAL A 211 15.17 -19.49 9.61
CA VAL A 211 14.13 -19.13 10.57
C VAL A 211 14.71 -18.55 11.86
N LYS A 212 15.82 -19.10 12.39
CA LYS A 212 16.46 -18.62 13.63
C LYS A 212 16.80 -17.15 13.55
N ASN A 213 17.49 -16.75 12.47
CA ASN A 213 17.97 -15.38 12.32
C ASN A 213 16.82 -14.38 12.16
N ALA A 214 15.74 -14.79 11.50
CA ALA A 214 14.55 -13.97 11.34
C ALA A 214 13.75 -13.87 12.65
N ALA A 215 13.57 -14.99 13.36
CA ALA A 215 12.80 -15.07 14.60
C ALA A 215 13.45 -14.27 15.74
N VAL A 216 14.76 -14.41 15.93
CA VAL A 216 15.50 -13.69 16.99
C VAL A 216 15.44 -12.19 16.74
N TRP A 217 15.70 -11.76 15.49
CA TRP A 217 15.60 -10.34 15.12
C TRP A 217 14.19 -9.79 15.34
N ALA A 218 13.16 -10.53 14.91
CA ALA A 218 11.77 -10.13 15.04
C ALA A 218 11.33 -9.94 16.51
N ILE A 219 11.76 -10.82 17.41
CA ILE A 219 11.42 -10.70 18.85
C ILE A 219 12.08 -9.47 19.46
N GLU A 220 13.36 -9.20 19.16
CA GLU A 220 14.04 -8.00 19.65
C GLU A 220 13.41 -6.71 19.11
N GLN A 221 13.06 -6.68 17.82
CA GLN A 221 12.40 -5.54 17.22
C GLN A 221 10.97 -5.34 17.78
N ALA A 222 10.24 -6.43 18.01
CA ALA A 222 8.90 -6.37 18.60
C ALA A 222 8.90 -5.77 20.01
N LYS A 223 9.94 -6.00 20.83
CA LYS A 223 10.07 -5.33 22.15
C LYS A 223 10.10 -3.81 22.00
N VAL A 224 10.89 -3.31 21.06
CA VAL A 224 11.02 -1.87 20.78
C VAL A 224 9.68 -1.30 20.28
N ASP A 225 8.96 -2.04 19.44
CA ASP A 225 7.68 -1.58 18.89
C ASP A 225 6.56 -1.60 19.94
N VAL A 226 6.55 -2.60 20.83
CA VAL A 226 5.62 -2.68 21.97
C VAL A 226 5.81 -1.50 22.93
N GLU A 227 7.04 -1.08 23.19
CA GLU A 227 7.32 0.09 24.04
C GLU A 227 6.81 1.41 23.44
N LYS A 228 6.63 1.47 22.11
CA LYS A 228 6.11 2.64 21.39
C LYS A 228 4.60 2.62 21.21
N GLU A 229 3.94 1.47 21.34
CA GLU A 229 2.48 1.40 21.25
C GLU A 229 1.86 2.08 22.50
N PRO A 230 0.90 3.01 22.34
CA PRO A 230 0.24 3.63 23.49
C PRO A 230 -0.44 2.53 24.32
N GLN A 231 -0.06 2.38 25.59
CA GLN A 231 -0.67 1.42 26.48
C GLN A 231 -2.16 1.77 26.67
N ILE A 232 -3.05 1.09 25.97
CA ILE A 232 -4.49 1.24 26.14
C ILE A 232 -4.89 0.51 27.42
N THR A 233 -4.78 1.18 28.56
CA THR A 233 -5.12 0.66 29.90
C THR A 233 -6.60 0.87 30.24
N SER A 234 -7.54 0.55 29.34
CA SER A 234 -8.96 0.55 29.71
C SER A 234 -9.81 -0.47 28.95
N PRO A 235 -10.64 -1.29 29.64
CA PRO A 235 -11.50 -2.30 29.00
C PRO A 235 -12.66 -1.72 28.16
N LEU A 236 -12.89 -0.40 28.22
CA LEU A 236 -13.99 0.27 27.52
C LEU A 236 -13.64 0.79 26.12
N ALA A 237 -12.38 0.70 25.67
CA ALA A 237 -11.97 1.23 24.37
C ALA A 237 -12.43 0.37 23.17
N GLY A 238 -12.93 -0.86 23.41
CA GLY A 238 -13.37 -1.80 22.37
C GLY A 238 -14.73 -1.52 21.72
N LEU A 239 -15.47 -0.50 22.17
CA LEU A 239 -16.81 -0.18 21.65
C LEU A 239 -16.97 1.28 21.20
N GLY A 240 -15.89 2.06 21.12
CA GLY A 240 -15.98 3.52 20.92
C GLY A 240 -14.90 4.17 20.08
N ALA A 241 -14.11 3.43 19.30
CA ALA A 241 -13.17 4.03 18.35
C ALA A 241 -13.90 4.56 17.09
N ILE A 242 -14.91 5.41 17.28
CA ILE A 242 -15.18 6.47 16.32
C ILE A 242 -13.95 7.37 16.40
N ARG A 243 -13.11 7.32 15.37
CA ARG A 243 -12.07 8.33 15.16
C ARG A 243 -12.70 9.70 15.45
N PRO A 244 -12.09 10.59 16.25
CA PRO A 244 -12.54 11.97 16.23
C PRO A 244 -12.41 12.41 14.77
N GLU A 245 -13.54 12.68 14.13
CA GLU A 245 -13.56 13.16 12.76
C GLU A 245 -12.58 14.33 12.70
N ALA A 246 -11.55 14.20 11.87
CA ALA A 246 -10.70 15.32 11.56
C ALA A 246 -11.63 16.44 11.08
N MET A 247 -11.72 17.53 11.84
CA MET A 247 -12.57 18.68 11.51
C MET A 247 -12.40 18.98 10.02
N THR A 248 -13.48 18.84 9.28
CA THR A 248 -13.46 19.14 7.85
C THR A 248 -13.03 20.59 7.67
N THR A 249 -12.31 20.91 6.59
CA THR A 249 -11.79 22.25 6.32
C THR A 249 -12.87 23.34 6.43
N LYS A 250 -14.13 23.00 6.16
CA LYS A 250 -15.29 23.89 6.36
C LYS A 250 -15.56 24.24 7.83
N GLN A 251 -15.41 23.30 8.76
CA GLN A 251 -15.57 23.53 10.21
C GLN A 251 -14.39 24.35 10.78
N LYS A 252 -13.17 24.15 10.29
CA LYS A 252 -12.02 25.00 10.64
C LYS A 252 -12.21 26.46 10.20
N ILE A 253 -12.73 26.67 8.99
CA ILE A 253 -13.01 28.02 8.47
C ILE A 253 -14.15 28.69 9.26
N ALA A 254 -15.20 27.95 9.62
CA ALA A 254 -16.30 28.47 10.43
C ALA A 254 -15.84 28.90 11.84
N ASN A 255 -14.99 28.11 12.48
CA ASN A 255 -14.44 28.46 13.80
C ASN A 255 -13.50 29.66 13.73
N MET A 256 -12.67 29.79 12.69
CA MET A 256 -11.82 30.97 12.50
C MET A 256 -12.65 32.26 12.35
N LEU A 257 -13.74 32.22 11.58
CA LEU A 257 -14.65 33.35 11.38
C LEU A 257 -15.45 33.73 12.63
N GLU A 258 -15.69 32.80 13.57
CA GLU A 258 -16.32 33.10 14.86
C GLU A 258 -15.35 33.71 15.88
N THR A 259 -14.08 33.31 15.87
CA THR A 259 -13.04 33.95 16.70
C THR A 259 -12.81 35.41 16.30
N ASP A 260 -12.78 35.73 15.01
CA ASP A 260 -12.58 37.11 14.54
C ASP A 260 -13.76 38.03 14.92
N LYS A 261 -14.98 37.50 15.03
CA LYS A 261 -16.16 38.26 15.49
C LYS A 261 -16.17 38.54 17.00
N LYS A 262 -15.47 37.74 17.81
CA LYS A 262 -15.33 37.98 19.25
C LYS A 262 -14.22 38.99 19.55
N VAL A 263 -13.13 38.98 18.79
CA VAL A 263 -12.04 39.96 18.95
C VAL A 263 -12.45 41.36 18.49
N ALA A 264 -13.39 41.49 17.55
CA ALA A 264 -13.91 42.78 17.10
C ALA A 264 -14.97 43.41 18.04
N LYS A 265 -15.25 42.81 19.20
CA LYS A 265 -16.27 43.27 20.17
C LYS A 265 -15.74 43.52 21.59
N GLU A 266 -14.44 43.44 21.79
CA GLU A 266 -13.72 44.04 22.93
C GLU A 266 -12.96 45.28 22.44
#